data_AF-A0A419E4K5-F1
#
_entry.id   AF-A0A419E4K5-F1
#
_cell.length_a   1.000
_cell.length_b   1.000
_cell.length_c   1.000
_cell.angle_alpha   90.00
_cell.angle_beta   90.00
_cell.angle_gamma   90.00
#
_symmetry.space_group_name_H-M   'P 1'
#
loop_
_entity.id
_entity.type
_entity.pdbx_description
1 polymer ?
#
loop_
_entity_poly.entity_id
_entity_poly.type
_entity_poly.pdbx_seq_one_letter_code
_entity_poly.pdbx_strand_id
1 'polypeptide(L)'
;MKSPVNALRVLLKAALILVALNLLFAWWNPPIGKLTAYNWLWRGRVRFPYSESPQFYSQDYNVPVIQDFDAMYGAHVISASAKPADEFRVILLGDSATWGGHVTPEHTLASEINRLNLTTCDGRAVKAYDLGYPWPSTVRDLLFLDYANRYDPDMVLWLVTLHSFEKKPADREFLVPHAERMAQVIAEYDLKLPKVYFEEVAEPTFWEKTIIGQREKLKSLILNQVYGLMWTATGIDNANALPQGLPPLPQDVLADVTYFDYQSPDDAPALVRSLMLDVVRVGNEIAGRAPLVVVNEPIYIVSGKNSDLRYNHIYPRWAYDAYRLSLADWMRAQGYPYFDYWDALPSSEFSNDMAHRDNNGEAHLAELLTPVLQEFSCP
;
A
#
# COMPACT_ATOMS: atom_id res chain seq x y z
N MET A 1 -3.79 -26.81 -58.92
CA MET A 1 -4.80 -25.79 -58.59
C MET A 1 -4.83 -25.58 -57.08
N LYS A 2 -4.42 -24.40 -56.58
CA LYS A 2 -4.62 -24.08 -55.16
C LYS A 2 -6.11 -23.89 -54.93
N SER A 3 -6.75 -24.68 -54.07
CA SER A 3 -8.12 -24.42 -53.66
C SER A 3 -8.21 -22.97 -53.15
N PRO A 4 -9.14 -22.15 -53.67
CA PRO A 4 -9.29 -20.80 -53.18
C PRO A 4 -9.63 -20.85 -51.68
N VAL A 5 -8.89 -20.08 -50.88
CA VAL A 5 -9.13 -19.98 -49.45
C VAL A 5 -10.52 -19.39 -49.25
N ASN A 6 -11.42 -20.14 -48.64
CA ASN A 6 -12.76 -19.66 -48.31
C ASN A 6 -12.65 -18.79 -47.04
N ALA A 7 -12.74 -17.47 -47.22
CA ALA A 7 -12.62 -16.50 -46.13
C ALA A 7 -13.62 -16.76 -44.99
N LEU A 8 -14.86 -17.14 -45.30
CA LEU A 8 -15.86 -17.47 -44.29
C LEU A 8 -15.46 -18.70 -43.46
N ARG A 9 -14.92 -19.74 -44.11
CA ARG A 9 -14.42 -20.93 -43.40
C ARG A 9 -13.24 -20.59 -42.48
N VAL A 10 -12.37 -19.68 -42.91
CA VAL A 10 -11.24 -19.20 -42.08
C VAL A 10 -11.76 -18.41 -40.88
N LEU A 11 -12.67 -17.46 -41.10
CA LEU A 11 -13.27 -16.65 -40.03
C LEU A 11 -14.01 -17.52 -39.01
N LEU A 12 -14.81 -18.49 -39.46
CA LEU A 12 -15.52 -19.41 -38.56
C LEU A 12 -14.55 -20.26 -37.73
N LYS A 13 -13.50 -20.81 -38.34
CA LYS A 13 -12.48 -21.56 -37.61
C LYS A 13 -11.74 -20.69 -36.59
N ALA A 14 -11.38 -19.47 -36.98
CA ALA A 14 -10.72 -18.52 -36.08
C ALA A 14 -11.64 -18.16 -34.90
N ALA A 15 -12.91 -17.86 -35.16
CA ALA A 15 -13.88 -17.57 -34.10
C ALA A 15 -14.05 -18.76 -33.14
N LEU A 16 -14.18 -19.99 -33.67
CA LEU A 16 -14.28 -21.18 -32.83
C LEU A 16 -13.04 -21.40 -31.96
N ILE A 17 -11.84 -21.18 -32.51
CA ILE A 17 -10.59 -21.27 -31.75
C ILE A 17 -10.54 -20.20 -30.65
N LEU A 18 -10.90 -18.95 -30.95
CA LEU A 18 -10.90 -17.86 -29.97
C LEU A 18 -11.91 -18.11 -28.84
N VAL A 19 -13.11 -18.61 -29.18
CA VAL A 19 -14.10 -19.02 -28.17
C VAL A 19 -13.56 -20.16 -27.33
N ALA A 20 -12.97 -21.19 -27.94
CA ALA A 20 -12.39 -22.32 -27.20
C ALA A 20 -11.27 -21.86 -26.27
N LEU A 21 -10.36 -20.99 -26.72
CA LEU A 21 -9.29 -20.44 -25.89
C LEU A 21 -9.83 -19.61 -24.72
N ASN A 22 -10.86 -18.79 -24.95
CA ASN A 22 -11.48 -17.98 -23.91
C ASN A 22 -12.12 -18.83 -22.81
N LEU A 23 -12.78 -19.94 -23.18
CA LEU A 23 -13.40 -20.89 -22.25
C LEU A 23 -12.36 -21.77 -21.54
N LEU A 24 -11.33 -22.25 -22.27
CA LEU A 24 -10.23 -23.01 -21.68
C LEU A 24 -9.44 -22.18 -20.68
N PHE A 25 -9.23 -20.89 -20.96
CA PHE A 25 -8.59 -19.97 -20.03
C PHE A 25 -9.38 -19.83 -18.73
N ALA A 26 -10.71 -19.68 -18.81
CA ALA A 26 -11.56 -19.62 -17.62
C ALA A 26 -11.57 -20.94 -16.82
N TRP A 27 -11.55 -22.07 -17.52
CA TRP A 27 -11.52 -23.39 -16.89
C TRP A 27 -10.19 -23.69 -16.19
N TRP A 28 -9.06 -23.33 -16.82
CA TRP A 28 -7.74 -23.54 -16.24
C TRP A 28 -7.37 -22.48 -15.19
N ASN A 29 -7.82 -21.23 -15.37
CA ASN A 29 -7.50 -20.07 -14.54
C ASN A 29 -5.99 -19.95 -14.23
N PRO A 30 -5.13 -19.81 -15.25
CA PRO A 30 -3.69 -19.82 -15.07
C PRO A 30 -3.22 -18.65 -14.19
N PRO A 31 -2.18 -18.83 -13.35
CA PRO A 31 -1.65 -17.79 -12.47
C PRO A 31 -0.77 -16.80 -13.23
N ILE A 32 -1.37 -16.02 -14.14
CA ILE A 32 -0.65 -15.12 -15.05
C ILE A 32 0.17 -14.07 -14.29
N GLY A 33 -0.26 -13.63 -13.10
CA GLY A 33 0.49 -12.67 -12.28
C GLY A 33 1.89 -13.16 -11.86
N LYS A 34 2.12 -14.47 -11.81
CA LYS A 34 3.45 -15.04 -11.52
C LYS A 34 4.43 -14.88 -12.68
N LEU A 35 3.94 -14.61 -13.89
CA LEU A 35 4.77 -14.39 -15.06
C LEU A 35 5.26 -12.94 -15.04
N THR A 36 6.48 -12.74 -14.56
CA THR A 36 7.10 -11.42 -14.45
C THR A 36 8.52 -11.45 -15.02
N ALA A 37 8.90 -10.39 -15.70
CA ALA A 37 10.26 -10.14 -16.15
C ALA A 37 11.03 -9.23 -15.17
N TYR A 38 10.36 -8.67 -14.16
CA TYR A 38 11.02 -7.95 -13.07
C TYR A 38 11.92 -8.87 -12.25
N ASN A 39 12.97 -8.30 -11.69
CA ASN A 39 14.06 -8.97 -10.96
C ASN A 39 14.91 -9.95 -11.78
N TRP A 40 14.61 -10.13 -13.07
CA TRP A 40 15.40 -10.96 -13.98
C TRP A 40 15.90 -10.16 -15.19
N LEU A 41 14.98 -9.53 -15.92
CA LEU A 41 15.27 -8.69 -17.08
C LEU A 41 15.11 -7.20 -16.76
N TRP A 42 14.05 -6.85 -16.01
CA TRP A 42 13.81 -5.50 -15.50
C TRP A 42 14.30 -5.39 -14.05
N ARG A 43 14.73 -4.20 -13.64
CA ARG A 43 15.02 -3.92 -12.22
C ARG A 43 13.72 -4.08 -11.41
N GLY A 44 13.80 -4.72 -10.24
CA GLY A 44 12.70 -4.72 -9.28
C GLY A 44 12.30 -3.29 -8.89
N ARG A 45 11.01 -3.07 -8.66
CA ARG A 45 10.51 -1.81 -8.09
C ARG A 45 10.77 -1.79 -6.60
N VAL A 46 11.08 -0.60 -6.07
CA VAL A 46 11.36 -0.41 -4.62
C VAL A 46 10.10 -0.16 -3.80
N ARG A 47 8.96 0.02 -4.47
CA ARG A 47 7.61 0.19 -3.93
C ARG A 47 6.58 -0.41 -4.89
N PHE A 48 5.34 -0.62 -4.46
CA PHE A 48 4.35 -1.28 -5.31
C PHE A 48 3.99 -0.49 -6.58
N PRO A 49 3.64 -1.18 -7.69
CA PRO A 49 3.19 -0.52 -8.91
C PRO A 49 1.91 0.29 -8.71
N TYR A 50 1.94 1.57 -9.05
CA TYR A 50 0.81 2.50 -8.94
C TYR A 50 0.91 3.60 -10.00
N SER A 51 -0.23 4.14 -10.39
CA SER A 51 -0.36 5.41 -11.09
C SER A 51 -1.76 5.93 -10.84
N GLU A 52 -1.91 7.24 -10.68
CA GLU A 52 -3.19 7.87 -10.30
C GLU A 52 -4.30 7.57 -11.30
N SER A 53 -3.97 7.56 -12.59
CA SER A 53 -4.94 7.29 -13.65
C SER A 53 -4.25 6.93 -14.98
N PRO A 54 -4.98 6.32 -15.93
CA PRO A 54 -4.40 5.87 -17.20
C PRO A 54 -3.68 6.95 -18.01
N GLN A 55 -4.03 8.23 -17.85
CA GLN A 55 -3.35 9.33 -18.53
C GLN A 55 -1.90 9.56 -18.05
N PHE A 56 -1.54 9.09 -16.86
CA PHE A 56 -0.20 9.26 -16.28
C PHE A 56 0.72 8.06 -16.50
N TYR A 57 0.23 6.92 -17.00
CA TYR A 57 1.03 5.70 -17.18
C TYR A 57 2.31 5.92 -17.99
N SER A 58 2.28 6.79 -19.01
CA SER A 58 3.45 7.10 -19.85
C SER A 58 4.41 8.12 -19.23
N GLN A 59 4.00 8.81 -18.16
CA GLN A 59 4.83 9.75 -17.40
C GLN A 59 5.45 9.04 -16.20
N ASP A 60 4.65 8.21 -15.51
CA ASP A 60 5.06 7.43 -14.34
C ASP A 60 5.84 6.18 -14.73
N TYR A 61 5.68 5.68 -15.95
CA TYR A 61 6.14 4.34 -16.36
C TYR A 61 5.69 3.25 -15.38
N ASN A 62 4.44 3.37 -14.94
CA ASN A 62 3.89 2.55 -13.88
C ASN A 62 2.37 2.36 -14.09
N VAL A 63 1.86 1.22 -13.64
CA VAL A 63 0.46 0.81 -13.81
C VAL A 63 0.04 0.00 -12.59
N PRO A 64 -1.11 0.31 -11.97
CA PRO A 64 -1.62 -0.48 -10.86
C PRO A 64 -1.97 -1.89 -11.30
N VAL A 65 -1.46 -2.88 -10.56
CA VAL A 65 -1.76 -4.31 -10.74
C VAL A 65 -2.44 -4.88 -9.48
N ILE A 66 -3.23 -4.05 -8.79
CA ILE A 66 -3.88 -4.37 -7.51
C ILE A 66 -4.77 -5.60 -7.52
N GLN A 67 -5.18 -6.07 -8.70
CA GLN A 67 -6.04 -7.24 -8.84
C GLN A 67 -5.25 -8.57 -8.73
N ASP A 68 -3.94 -8.51 -8.53
CA ASP A 68 -3.07 -9.69 -8.50
C ASP A 68 -1.85 -9.50 -7.59
N PHE A 69 -1.87 -10.15 -6.43
CA PHE A 69 -0.72 -10.09 -5.52
C PHE A 69 0.54 -10.72 -6.09
N ASP A 70 0.43 -11.79 -6.91
CA ASP A 70 1.61 -12.37 -7.55
C ASP A 70 2.28 -11.34 -8.47
N ALA A 71 1.50 -10.50 -9.15
CA ALA A 71 2.06 -9.41 -9.97
C ALA A 71 2.61 -8.25 -9.15
N MET A 72 1.91 -7.81 -8.10
CA MET A 72 2.38 -6.73 -7.22
C MET A 72 3.73 -7.07 -6.60
N TYR A 73 3.81 -8.24 -5.95
CA TYR A 73 5.03 -8.69 -5.32
C TYR A 73 6.10 -9.14 -6.31
N GLY A 74 5.69 -9.76 -7.43
CA GLY A 74 6.60 -10.18 -8.50
C GLY A 74 7.29 -9.00 -9.21
N ALA A 75 6.68 -7.81 -9.22
CA ALA A 75 7.33 -6.59 -9.70
C ALA A 75 8.27 -5.96 -8.66
N HIS A 76 8.05 -6.24 -7.37
CA HIS A 76 8.76 -5.64 -6.25
C HIS A 76 10.11 -6.31 -5.97
N VAL A 77 11.09 -5.56 -5.48
CA VAL A 77 12.46 -6.04 -5.21
C VAL A 77 12.52 -7.10 -4.11
N ILE A 78 11.53 -7.17 -3.21
CA ILE A 78 11.44 -8.20 -2.16
C ILE A 78 11.38 -9.64 -2.74
N SER A 79 10.88 -9.80 -3.97
CA SER A 79 10.76 -11.09 -4.64
C SER A 79 11.98 -11.47 -5.49
N ALA A 80 13.03 -10.64 -5.50
CA ALA A 80 14.17 -10.84 -6.39
C ALA A 80 14.95 -12.13 -6.11
N SER A 81 15.03 -12.52 -4.85
CA SER A 81 15.68 -13.76 -4.42
C SER A 81 15.14 -14.21 -3.06
N ALA A 82 15.47 -15.44 -2.67
CA ALA A 82 15.26 -15.89 -1.31
C ALA A 82 16.00 -14.95 -0.33
N LYS A 83 15.42 -14.76 0.86
CA LYS A 83 16.02 -13.91 1.90
C LYS A 83 17.44 -14.38 2.24
N PRO A 84 18.46 -13.50 2.11
CA PRO A 84 19.82 -13.82 2.54
C PRO A 84 19.89 -14.12 4.04
N ALA A 85 20.77 -15.02 4.45
CA ALA A 85 20.92 -15.40 5.86
C ALA A 85 21.50 -14.26 6.73
N ASP A 86 22.23 -13.34 6.09
CA ASP A 86 22.80 -12.13 6.69
C ASP A 86 21.84 -10.93 6.65
N GLU A 87 20.56 -11.12 6.31
CA GLU A 87 19.55 -10.06 6.23
C GLU A 87 18.57 -10.12 7.43
N PHE A 88 18.36 -8.96 8.05
CA PHE A 88 17.22 -8.68 8.92
C PHE A 88 16.19 -7.87 8.13
N ARG A 89 15.11 -8.53 7.71
CA ARG A 89 14.11 -8.02 6.78
C ARG A 89 13.01 -7.27 7.52
N VAL A 90 12.93 -5.97 7.26
CA VAL A 90 11.86 -5.08 7.73
C VAL A 90 10.93 -4.81 6.56
N ILE A 91 9.63 -5.02 6.75
CA ILE A 91 8.62 -4.60 5.77
C ILE A 91 7.86 -3.39 6.30
N LEU A 92 7.62 -2.42 5.42
CA LEU A 92 6.86 -1.21 5.72
C LEU A 92 5.46 -1.34 5.12
N LEU A 93 4.44 -1.05 5.92
CA LEU A 93 3.04 -0.98 5.50
C LEU A 93 2.50 0.40 5.82
N GLY A 94 1.57 0.89 5.01
CA GLY A 94 0.95 2.19 5.22
C GLY A 94 0.33 2.75 3.94
N ASP A 95 0.01 4.04 3.99
CA ASP A 95 -0.69 4.73 2.92
C ASP A 95 0.26 5.39 1.89
N SER A 96 -0.19 6.45 1.23
CA SER A 96 0.56 7.20 0.24
C SER A 96 1.80 7.90 0.78
N ALA A 97 1.79 8.30 2.06
CA ALA A 97 2.97 8.86 2.72
C ALA A 97 4.05 7.78 2.84
N THR A 98 3.69 6.57 3.27
CA THR A 98 4.62 5.43 3.35
C THR A 98 5.14 5.00 1.98
N TRP A 99 4.27 4.94 0.97
CA TRP A 99 4.65 4.63 -0.41
C TRP A 99 5.57 5.70 -1.04
N GLY A 100 5.66 6.90 -0.44
CA GLY A 100 6.52 7.98 -0.88
C GLY A 100 5.96 8.79 -2.07
N GLY A 101 4.67 9.16 -2.02
CA GLY A 101 3.94 9.81 -3.13
C GLY A 101 4.61 11.02 -3.80
N HIS A 102 5.55 11.69 -3.12
CA HIS A 102 6.25 12.88 -3.61
C HIS A 102 7.79 12.77 -3.58
N VAL A 103 8.32 11.56 -3.41
CA VAL A 103 9.77 11.31 -3.39
C VAL A 103 10.16 10.30 -4.46
N THR A 104 11.38 10.44 -4.98
CA THR A 104 11.93 9.49 -5.95
C THR A 104 12.20 8.15 -5.26
N PRO A 105 12.33 7.04 -5.99
CA PRO A 105 12.64 5.72 -5.44
C PRO A 105 13.78 5.69 -4.41
N GLU A 106 14.80 6.52 -4.60
CA GLU A 106 15.96 6.61 -3.73
C GLU A 106 15.67 7.29 -2.39
N HIS A 107 14.57 8.02 -2.28
CA HIS A 107 14.20 8.86 -1.14
C HIS A 107 12.95 8.37 -0.42
N THR A 108 12.40 7.20 -0.76
CA THR A 108 11.34 6.57 0.04
C THR A 108 11.85 6.26 1.45
N LEU A 109 10.95 6.17 2.43
CA LEU A 109 11.31 5.85 3.81
C LEU A 109 12.15 4.56 3.91
N ALA A 110 11.77 3.51 3.16
CA ALA A 110 12.54 2.27 3.12
C ALA A 110 13.95 2.48 2.55
N SER A 111 14.10 3.30 1.51
CA SER A 111 15.41 3.64 0.93
C SER A 111 16.27 4.46 1.89
N GLU A 112 15.68 5.40 2.63
CA GLU A 112 16.38 6.18 3.67
C GLU A 112 16.82 5.28 4.84
N ILE A 113 15.95 4.39 5.33
CA ILE A 113 16.33 3.39 6.35
C ILE A 113 17.49 2.52 5.86
N ASN A 114 17.44 2.05 4.61
CA ASN A 114 18.51 1.25 4.02
C ASN A 114 19.83 2.01 3.90
N ARG A 115 19.80 3.35 3.76
CA ARG A 115 21.00 4.20 3.67
C ARG A 115 21.69 4.39 5.02
N LEU A 116 20.97 4.23 6.13
CA LEU A 116 21.55 4.26 7.47
C LEU A 116 22.51 3.09 7.71
N ASN A 117 22.46 2.03 6.88
CA ASN A 117 23.32 0.84 6.96
C ASN A 117 23.32 0.22 8.37
N LEU A 118 22.14 0.14 8.98
CA LEU A 118 21.98 -0.44 10.32
C LEU A 118 22.32 -1.93 10.31
N THR A 119 22.88 -2.38 11.43
CA THR A 119 23.20 -3.79 11.68
C THR A 119 22.55 -4.22 12.98
N THR A 120 22.07 -5.45 13.00
CA THR A 120 21.51 -6.09 14.18
C THR A 120 22.63 -6.53 15.14
N CYS A 121 22.26 -6.88 16.37
CA CYS A 121 23.23 -7.34 17.36
C CYS A 121 23.90 -8.67 17.00
N ASP A 122 23.23 -9.51 16.20
CA ASP A 122 23.79 -10.75 15.65
C ASP A 122 24.57 -10.54 14.33
N GLY A 123 24.71 -9.30 13.87
CA GLY A 123 25.55 -8.92 12.72
C GLY A 123 24.87 -8.98 11.35
N ARG A 124 23.55 -9.21 11.29
CA ARG A 124 22.77 -9.13 10.06
C ARG A 124 22.57 -7.67 9.64
N ALA A 125 22.50 -7.43 8.33
CA ALA A 125 22.18 -6.12 7.78
C ALA A 125 20.67 -5.89 7.83
N VAL A 126 20.23 -4.76 8.38
CA VAL A 126 18.83 -4.36 8.33
C VAL A 126 18.49 -3.94 6.91
N LYS A 127 17.44 -4.54 6.34
CA LYS A 127 16.92 -4.21 5.01
C LYS A 127 15.42 -3.94 5.05
N ALA A 128 15.06 -2.71 4.75
CA ALA A 128 13.68 -2.22 4.68
C ALA A 128 13.11 -2.37 3.25
N TYR A 129 11.84 -2.78 3.18
CA TYR A 129 11.09 -2.97 1.93
C TYR A 129 9.76 -2.24 2.03
N ASP A 130 9.49 -1.34 1.08
CA ASP A 130 8.25 -0.55 1.04
C ASP A 130 7.12 -1.36 0.38
N LEU A 131 6.17 -1.80 1.20
CA LEU A 131 4.92 -2.43 0.79
C LEU A 131 3.71 -1.53 1.07
N GLY A 132 3.93 -0.23 1.30
CA GLY A 132 2.88 0.77 1.40
C GLY A 132 2.13 0.90 0.08
N TYR A 133 0.94 1.49 0.12
CA TYR A 133 0.17 1.73 -1.10
C TYR A 133 -0.71 2.97 -0.99
N PRO A 134 -0.89 3.78 -2.06
CA PRO A 134 -1.41 5.15 -1.95
C PRO A 134 -2.83 5.39 -1.43
N TRP A 135 -3.56 4.36 -1.04
CA TRP A 135 -4.87 4.52 -0.39
C TRP A 135 -4.76 4.27 1.12
N PRO A 136 -5.34 5.05 2.01
CA PRO A 136 -5.30 4.73 3.44
C PRO A 136 -6.32 3.63 3.76
N SER A 137 -5.84 2.42 4.07
CA SER A 137 -6.70 1.28 4.44
C SER A 137 -5.93 0.22 5.22
N THR A 138 -6.21 0.09 6.51
CA THR A 138 -5.61 -0.97 7.32
C THR A 138 -6.06 -2.37 6.89
N VAL A 139 -7.27 -2.51 6.34
CA VAL A 139 -7.78 -3.81 5.85
C VAL A 139 -6.95 -4.29 4.65
N ARG A 140 -6.60 -3.36 3.75
CA ARG A 140 -5.72 -3.67 2.63
C ARG A 140 -4.32 -4.04 3.11
N ASP A 141 -3.73 -3.23 3.99
CA ASP A 141 -2.39 -3.46 4.53
C ASP A 141 -2.29 -4.82 5.25
N LEU A 142 -3.38 -5.24 5.92
CA LEU A 142 -3.48 -6.58 6.50
C LEU A 142 -3.36 -7.69 5.45
N LEU A 143 -4.05 -7.56 4.31
CA LEU A 143 -3.96 -8.54 3.22
C LEU A 143 -2.58 -8.51 2.55
N PHE A 144 -1.91 -7.36 2.51
CA PHE A 144 -0.52 -7.30 2.12
C PHE A 144 0.36 -8.06 3.10
N LEU A 145 0.28 -7.78 4.40
CA LEU A 145 1.07 -8.46 5.42
C LEU A 145 0.91 -9.99 5.35
N ASP A 146 -0.33 -10.44 5.25
CA ASP A 146 -0.69 -11.84 5.10
C ASP A 146 -0.02 -12.49 3.87
N TYR A 147 -0.01 -11.80 2.74
CA TYR A 147 0.74 -12.25 1.57
C TYR A 147 2.26 -12.15 1.82
N ALA A 148 2.75 -11.09 2.46
CA ALA A 148 4.16 -10.79 2.68
C ALA A 148 4.89 -11.83 3.54
N ASN A 149 4.17 -12.57 4.40
CA ASN A 149 4.74 -13.63 5.23
C ASN A 149 5.52 -14.70 4.46
N ARG A 150 5.24 -14.91 3.17
CA ARG A 150 6.02 -15.81 2.31
C ARG A 150 7.46 -15.34 2.03
N TYR A 151 7.77 -14.10 2.39
CA TYR A 151 9.08 -13.47 2.23
C TYR A 151 9.87 -13.39 3.54
N ASP A 152 9.43 -14.11 4.59
CA ASP A 152 10.12 -14.24 5.88
C ASP A 152 10.51 -12.91 6.53
N PRO A 153 9.57 -11.96 6.75
CA PRO A 153 9.89 -10.72 7.47
C PRO A 153 10.41 -11.04 8.88
N ASP A 154 11.43 -10.32 9.33
CA ASP A 154 11.84 -10.33 10.75
C ASP A 154 11.11 -9.25 11.56
N MET A 155 10.59 -8.21 10.90
CA MET A 155 9.89 -7.10 11.54
C MET A 155 8.92 -6.44 10.58
N VAL A 156 7.81 -5.93 11.11
CA VAL A 156 6.81 -5.14 10.38
C VAL A 156 6.74 -3.75 11.01
N LEU A 157 6.97 -2.72 10.21
CA LEU A 157 6.67 -1.33 10.55
C LEU A 157 5.37 -0.94 9.87
N TRP A 158 4.32 -0.67 10.64
CA TRP A 158 3.03 -0.26 10.11
C TRP A 158 2.73 1.20 10.43
N LEU A 159 2.93 2.05 9.43
CA LEU A 159 2.69 3.47 9.50
C LEU A 159 1.21 3.73 9.26
N VAL A 160 0.60 4.47 10.18
CA VAL A 160 -0.84 4.72 10.19
C VAL A 160 -1.15 6.16 10.55
N THR A 161 -2.32 6.62 10.11
CA THR A 161 -2.98 7.84 10.59
C THR A 161 -4.44 7.54 10.90
N LEU A 162 -5.20 8.54 11.36
CA LEU A 162 -6.64 8.40 11.58
C LEU A 162 -7.36 7.88 10.33
N HIS A 163 -6.98 8.39 9.15
CA HIS A 163 -7.63 8.02 7.91
C HIS A 163 -7.42 6.53 7.56
N SER A 164 -6.35 5.89 8.03
CA SER A 164 -6.10 4.45 7.79
C SER A 164 -7.17 3.54 8.41
N PHE A 165 -7.78 3.96 9.53
CA PHE A 165 -8.67 3.13 10.34
C PHE A 165 -10.17 3.26 10.05
N GLU A 166 -10.55 4.22 9.20
CA GLU A 166 -11.97 4.41 8.90
C GLU A 166 -12.43 3.49 7.76
N LYS A 167 -13.67 3.02 7.88
CA LYS A 167 -14.34 2.26 6.83
C LYS A 167 -14.48 3.10 5.55
N LYS A 168 -14.13 2.53 4.40
CA LYS A 168 -14.23 3.22 3.11
C LYS A 168 -14.87 2.31 2.07
N PRO A 169 -15.97 2.72 1.42
CA PRO A 169 -16.50 1.99 0.27
C PRO A 169 -15.48 1.88 -0.88
N ALA A 170 -14.55 2.83 -1.00
CA ALA A 170 -13.50 2.85 -2.03
C ALA A 170 -12.52 1.66 -1.90
N ASP A 171 -12.31 1.12 -0.69
CA ASP A 171 -11.46 -0.06 -0.48
C ASP A 171 -11.94 -1.27 -1.29
N ARG A 172 -13.23 -1.31 -1.68
CA ARG A 172 -13.82 -2.39 -2.48
C ARG A 172 -13.13 -2.58 -3.82
N GLU A 173 -12.60 -1.53 -4.44
CA GLU A 173 -11.86 -1.65 -5.71
C GLU A 173 -10.66 -2.60 -5.57
N PHE A 174 -10.01 -2.58 -4.41
CA PHE A 174 -8.94 -3.50 -4.07
C PHE A 174 -9.47 -4.83 -3.52
N LEU A 175 -10.44 -4.80 -2.61
CA LEU A 175 -10.85 -5.98 -1.85
C LEU A 175 -11.64 -7.00 -2.68
N VAL A 176 -12.43 -6.56 -3.66
CA VAL A 176 -13.24 -7.47 -4.50
C VAL A 176 -12.38 -8.47 -5.27
N PRO A 177 -11.29 -8.08 -5.96
CA PRO A 177 -10.34 -9.02 -6.55
C PRO A 177 -9.75 -10.05 -5.57
N HIS A 178 -9.68 -9.71 -4.28
CA HIS A 178 -9.10 -10.54 -3.21
C HIS A 178 -10.15 -11.11 -2.25
N ALA A 179 -11.41 -11.17 -2.68
CA ALA A 179 -12.55 -11.61 -1.88
C ALA A 179 -12.32 -12.96 -1.17
N GLU A 180 -11.80 -13.95 -1.90
CA GLU A 180 -11.50 -15.28 -1.37
C GLU A 180 -10.46 -15.19 -0.25
N ARG A 181 -9.39 -14.43 -0.46
CA ARG A 181 -8.33 -14.28 0.55
C ARG A 181 -8.83 -13.51 1.77
N MET A 182 -9.61 -12.46 1.56
CA MET A 182 -10.25 -11.71 2.64
C MET A 182 -11.19 -12.61 3.47
N ALA A 183 -12.00 -13.46 2.82
CA ALA A 183 -12.87 -14.41 3.49
C ALA A 183 -12.07 -15.44 4.32
N GLN A 184 -10.94 -15.92 3.80
CA GLN A 184 -10.03 -16.80 4.54
C GLN A 184 -9.48 -16.12 5.80
N VAL A 185 -8.94 -14.90 5.67
CA VAL A 185 -8.39 -14.13 6.81
C VAL A 185 -9.49 -13.85 7.85
N ILE A 186 -10.69 -13.48 7.42
CA ILE A 186 -11.82 -13.26 8.33
C ILE A 186 -12.16 -14.52 9.12
N ALA A 187 -12.24 -15.67 8.44
CA ALA A 187 -12.59 -16.94 9.08
C ALA A 187 -11.47 -17.46 10.00
N GLU A 188 -10.21 -17.31 9.60
CA GLU A 188 -9.05 -17.83 10.34
C GLU A 188 -8.76 -17.05 11.62
N TYR A 189 -8.91 -15.71 11.58
CA TYR A 189 -8.49 -14.82 12.68
C TYR A 189 -9.66 -14.14 13.42
N ASP A 190 -10.91 -14.53 13.12
CA ASP A 190 -12.14 -13.90 13.64
C ASP A 190 -12.11 -12.37 13.47
N LEU A 191 -11.70 -11.91 12.28
CA LEU A 191 -11.53 -10.47 12.01
C LEU A 191 -12.90 -9.78 11.98
N LYS A 192 -13.05 -8.74 12.82
CA LYS A 192 -14.29 -7.97 12.90
C LYS A 192 -14.23 -6.77 11.97
N LEU A 193 -15.02 -6.81 10.89
CA LEU A 193 -15.17 -5.70 9.96
C LEU A 193 -16.60 -5.11 9.96
N PRO A 194 -16.77 -3.83 9.60
CA PRO A 194 -18.08 -3.25 9.34
C PRO A 194 -18.81 -3.91 8.16
N LYS A 195 -20.15 -3.88 8.18
CA LYS A 195 -21.01 -4.50 7.15
C LYS A 195 -20.72 -4.06 5.71
N VAL A 196 -20.22 -2.84 5.50
CA VAL A 196 -19.88 -2.28 4.18
C VAL A 196 -18.87 -3.14 3.41
N TYR A 197 -18.08 -3.97 4.10
CA TYR A 197 -17.11 -4.89 3.49
C TYR A 197 -17.69 -6.26 3.10
N PHE A 198 -18.95 -6.55 3.45
CA PHE A 198 -19.60 -7.84 3.19
C PHE A 198 -20.70 -7.77 2.12
N GLU A 199 -21.16 -6.56 1.78
CA GLU A 199 -22.17 -6.38 0.74
C GLU A 199 -21.53 -6.59 -0.65
N GLU A 200 -22.07 -7.55 -1.42
CA GLU A 200 -21.71 -7.84 -2.82
C GLU A 200 -20.27 -8.35 -3.08
N VAL A 201 -19.54 -8.77 -2.04
CA VAL A 201 -18.27 -9.48 -2.20
C VAL A 201 -18.56 -10.93 -2.59
N ALA A 202 -18.82 -11.15 -3.87
CA ALA A 202 -19.06 -12.46 -4.46
C ALA A 202 -17.81 -12.95 -5.19
N GLU A 203 -17.57 -14.27 -5.15
CA GLU A 203 -16.52 -14.86 -5.96
C GLU A 203 -16.75 -14.59 -7.45
N PRO A 204 -15.67 -14.39 -8.25
CA PRO A 204 -15.80 -14.22 -9.69
C PRO A 204 -16.54 -15.40 -10.32
N THR A 205 -17.55 -15.10 -11.10
CA THR A 205 -18.29 -16.05 -11.93
C THR A 205 -17.38 -16.66 -12.99
N PHE A 206 -17.81 -17.79 -13.57
CA PHE A 206 -17.06 -18.42 -14.67
C PHE A 206 -16.78 -17.46 -15.84
N TRP A 207 -17.71 -16.56 -16.17
CA TRP A 207 -17.56 -15.62 -17.27
C TRP A 207 -16.53 -14.53 -16.96
N GLU A 208 -16.44 -14.09 -15.70
CA GLU A 208 -15.43 -13.14 -15.24
C GLU A 208 -14.02 -13.74 -15.25
N LYS A 209 -13.90 -15.08 -15.13
CA LYS A 209 -12.63 -15.80 -15.27
C LYS A 209 -12.12 -15.91 -16.71
N THR A 210 -12.92 -15.56 -17.73
CA THR A 210 -12.49 -15.63 -19.14
C THR A 210 -11.47 -14.54 -19.51
N ILE A 211 -10.79 -14.66 -20.66
CA ILE A 211 -9.87 -13.62 -21.17
C ILE A 211 -10.60 -12.27 -21.32
N ILE A 212 -11.84 -12.30 -21.82
CA ILE A 212 -12.67 -11.09 -21.99
C ILE A 212 -13.12 -10.53 -20.64
N GLY A 213 -13.47 -11.41 -19.69
CA GLY A 213 -13.81 -11.04 -18.32
C GLY A 213 -12.65 -10.36 -17.59
N GLN A 214 -11.45 -10.92 -17.72
CA GLN A 214 -10.22 -10.41 -17.11
C GLN A 214 -9.48 -9.38 -17.96
N ARG A 215 -10.10 -8.75 -18.98
CA ARG A 215 -9.39 -7.90 -19.95
C ARG A 215 -8.64 -6.72 -19.31
N GLU A 216 -9.20 -6.08 -18.30
CA GLU A 216 -8.54 -4.95 -17.61
C GLU A 216 -7.36 -5.46 -16.78
N LYS A 217 -7.55 -6.56 -16.03
CA LYS A 217 -6.46 -7.25 -15.32
C LYS A 217 -5.30 -7.58 -16.25
N LEU A 218 -5.59 -8.29 -17.34
CA LEU A 218 -4.60 -8.74 -18.31
C LEU A 218 -3.91 -7.57 -19.00
N LYS A 219 -4.65 -6.51 -19.33
CA LYS A 219 -4.09 -5.27 -19.87
C LYS A 219 -3.12 -4.63 -18.87
N SER A 220 -3.50 -4.50 -17.60
CA SER A 220 -2.61 -3.94 -16.57
C SER A 220 -1.36 -4.79 -16.37
N LEU A 221 -1.47 -6.12 -16.36
CA LEU A 221 -0.33 -7.02 -16.29
C LEU A 221 0.63 -6.83 -17.47
N ILE A 222 0.12 -6.80 -18.71
CA ILE A 222 0.93 -6.60 -19.90
C ILE A 222 1.60 -5.23 -19.88
N LEU A 223 0.85 -4.16 -19.60
CA LEU A 223 1.39 -2.81 -19.54
C LEU A 223 2.44 -2.66 -18.45
N ASN A 224 2.22 -3.27 -17.28
CA ASN A 224 3.20 -3.28 -16.20
C ASN A 224 4.53 -3.91 -16.66
N GLN A 225 4.51 -4.98 -17.45
CA GLN A 225 5.74 -5.56 -18.02
C GLN A 225 6.38 -4.66 -19.09
N VAL A 226 5.58 -4.03 -19.96
CA VAL A 226 6.09 -3.09 -20.99
C VAL A 226 6.78 -1.89 -20.35
N TYR A 227 6.17 -1.30 -19.33
CA TYR A 227 6.76 -0.18 -18.61
C TYR A 227 7.94 -0.57 -17.72
N GLY A 228 8.15 -1.86 -17.44
CA GLY A 228 9.36 -2.35 -16.75
C GLY A 228 10.67 -1.99 -17.45
N LEU A 229 10.65 -1.91 -18.78
CA LEU A 229 11.79 -1.43 -19.58
C LEU A 229 12.06 0.06 -19.29
N MET A 230 11.02 0.90 -19.31
CA MET A 230 11.16 2.33 -19.08
C MET A 230 11.58 2.64 -17.65
N TRP A 231 11.01 1.92 -16.67
CA TRP A 231 11.46 1.93 -15.28
C TRP A 231 12.95 1.62 -15.17
N THR A 232 13.39 0.51 -15.77
CA THR A 232 14.80 0.07 -15.74
C THR A 232 15.74 1.10 -16.36
N ALA A 233 15.30 1.77 -17.44
CA ALA A 233 16.09 2.74 -18.17
C ALA A 233 16.16 4.12 -17.49
N THR A 234 15.11 4.53 -16.79
CA THR A 234 14.96 5.92 -16.30
C THR A 234 15.00 6.07 -14.78
N GLY A 235 14.64 5.03 -14.03
CA GLY A 235 14.41 5.14 -12.59
C GLY A 235 13.18 5.97 -12.21
N ILE A 236 12.32 6.33 -13.17
CA ILE A 236 11.06 7.05 -12.90
C ILE A 236 9.95 6.02 -12.71
N ASP A 237 9.25 6.10 -11.59
CA ASP A 237 8.07 5.27 -11.28
C ASP A 237 6.83 6.08 -10.84
N ASN A 238 6.97 7.40 -10.75
CA ASN A 238 5.95 8.35 -10.32
C ASN A 238 6.35 9.78 -10.75
N ALA A 239 5.56 10.43 -11.59
CA ALA A 239 5.84 11.79 -12.05
C ALA A 239 5.67 12.85 -10.94
N ASN A 240 4.87 12.57 -9.91
CA ASN A 240 4.68 13.48 -8.78
C ASN A 240 5.92 13.62 -7.88
N ALA A 241 6.88 12.68 -8.00
CA ALA A 241 8.17 12.73 -7.33
C ALA A 241 9.18 13.68 -8.00
N LEU A 242 8.88 14.14 -9.22
CA LEU A 242 9.78 15.02 -9.95
C LEU A 242 9.63 16.47 -9.44
N PRO A 243 10.72 17.26 -9.34
CA PRO A 243 10.65 18.63 -8.86
C PRO A 243 9.66 19.44 -9.69
N GLN A 244 8.59 19.90 -9.06
CA GLN A 244 7.67 20.86 -9.67
C GLN A 244 7.86 22.22 -9.00
N GLY A 245 7.72 23.31 -9.76
CA GLY A 245 7.70 24.67 -9.24
C GLY A 245 6.39 24.90 -8.49
N LEU A 246 6.30 24.37 -7.27
CA LEU A 246 5.06 24.32 -6.51
C LEU A 246 4.91 25.53 -5.59
N PRO A 247 3.67 26.00 -5.37
CA PRO A 247 3.42 27.10 -4.46
C PRO A 247 3.80 26.71 -3.02
N PRO A 248 4.11 27.70 -2.15
CA PRO A 248 4.34 27.45 -0.74
C PRO A 248 3.16 26.73 -0.10
N LEU A 249 3.46 25.87 0.88
CA LEU A 249 2.44 25.17 1.65
C LEU A 249 1.51 26.16 2.36
N PRO A 250 0.17 26.01 2.20
CA PRO A 250 -0.76 26.87 2.91
C PRO A 250 -0.57 26.73 4.43
N GLN A 251 -0.62 27.88 5.12
CA GLN A 251 -0.61 27.93 6.58
C GLN A 251 -2.01 28.09 7.17
N ASP A 252 -2.97 28.49 6.35
CA ASP A 252 -4.35 28.71 6.75
C ASP A 252 -5.21 27.50 6.37
N VAL A 253 -6.20 27.18 7.21
CA VAL A 253 -7.18 26.12 6.98
C VAL A 253 -8.60 26.62 7.21
N LEU A 254 -9.58 25.86 6.73
CA LEU A 254 -10.99 26.17 6.96
C LEU A 254 -11.33 26.06 8.46
N ALA A 255 -12.29 26.85 8.93
CA ALA A 255 -12.83 26.78 10.29
C ALA A 255 -13.82 25.61 10.48
N ASP A 256 -14.10 24.86 9.42
CA ASP A 256 -14.94 23.68 9.48
C ASP A 256 -14.27 22.63 10.37
N VAL A 257 -15.00 22.11 11.34
CA VAL A 257 -14.52 21.09 12.29
C VAL A 257 -15.09 19.70 11.96
N THR A 258 -15.84 19.55 10.88
CA THR A 258 -16.37 18.25 10.48
C THR A 258 -15.26 17.29 10.05
N TYR A 259 -15.49 16.01 10.29
CA TYR A 259 -14.66 14.90 9.83
C TYR A 259 -15.56 13.81 9.26
N PHE A 260 -15.68 13.74 7.92
CA PHE A 260 -16.56 12.80 7.21
C PHE A 260 -17.99 12.79 7.77
N ASP A 261 -18.40 11.67 8.36
CA ASP A 261 -19.74 11.45 8.92
C ASP A 261 -19.95 12.20 10.26
N TYR A 262 -18.88 12.73 10.86
CA TYR A 262 -18.88 13.32 12.20
C TYR A 262 -18.86 14.84 12.14
N GLN A 263 -19.79 15.47 12.83
CA GLN A 263 -20.07 16.89 12.65
C GLN A 263 -19.36 17.77 13.68
N SER A 264 -19.05 17.24 14.87
CA SER A 264 -18.52 18.03 15.97
C SER A 264 -17.72 17.21 16.98
N PRO A 265 -16.98 17.85 17.91
CA PRO A 265 -16.30 17.15 19.01
C PRO A 265 -17.18 16.22 19.85
N ASP A 266 -18.48 16.49 19.95
CA ASP A 266 -19.43 15.65 20.69
C ASP A 266 -19.58 14.24 20.07
N ASP A 267 -19.21 14.09 18.79
CA ASP A 267 -19.23 12.82 18.07
C ASP A 267 -17.98 11.96 18.32
N ALA A 268 -16.98 12.45 19.07
CA ALA A 268 -15.74 11.72 19.33
C ALA A 268 -15.95 10.27 19.85
N PRO A 269 -16.90 9.99 20.76
CA PRO A 269 -17.17 8.61 21.16
C PRO A 269 -17.70 7.74 20.02
N ALA A 270 -18.45 8.31 19.07
CA ALA A 270 -18.95 7.59 17.91
C ALA A 270 -17.85 7.35 16.86
N LEU A 271 -16.93 8.32 16.69
CA LEU A 271 -15.71 8.16 15.89
C LEU A 271 -14.84 7.02 16.44
N VAL A 272 -14.49 7.06 17.72
CA VAL A 272 -13.61 6.04 18.32
C VAL A 272 -14.19 4.62 18.19
N ARG A 273 -15.51 4.47 18.34
CA ARG A 273 -16.18 3.16 18.16
C ARG A 273 -16.20 2.66 16.72
N SER A 274 -16.00 3.52 15.73
CA SER A 274 -16.00 3.13 14.32
C SER A 274 -14.62 2.70 13.80
N LEU A 275 -13.55 3.07 14.51
CA LEU A 275 -12.18 2.74 14.15
C LEU A 275 -11.98 1.22 14.12
N MET A 276 -11.41 0.74 13.02
CA MET A 276 -11.18 -0.69 12.79
C MET A 276 -9.93 -1.20 13.52
N LEU A 277 -9.82 -0.96 14.83
CA LEU A 277 -8.62 -1.31 15.62
C LEU A 277 -8.36 -2.83 15.69
N ASP A 278 -9.41 -3.65 15.56
CA ASP A 278 -9.30 -5.13 15.53
C ASP A 278 -8.38 -5.63 14.40
N VAL A 279 -8.24 -4.84 13.32
CA VAL A 279 -7.32 -5.14 12.22
C VAL A 279 -5.86 -5.20 12.69
N VAL A 280 -5.47 -4.42 13.69
CA VAL A 280 -4.10 -4.44 14.25
C VAL A 280 -3.87 -5.68 15.09
N ARG A 281 -4.89 -6.17 15.82
CA ARG A 281 -4.81 -7.45 16.54
C ARG A 281 -4.55 -8.58 15.54
N VAL A 282 -5.35 -8.67 14.49
CA VAL A 282 -5.17 -9.70 13.45
C VAL A 282 -3.82 -9.52 12.75
N GLY A 283 -3.37 -8.29 12.53
CA GLY A 283 -2.04 -8.02 11.99
C GLY A 283 -0.92 -8.63 12.84
N ASN A 284 -1.00 -8.50 14.17
CA ASN A 284 -0.02 -9.11 15.08
C ASN A 284 -0.06 -10.65 15.01
N GLU A 285 -1.25 -11.23 14.93
CA GLU A 285 -1.41 -12.69 14.78
C GLU A 285 -0.83 -13.19 13.45
N ILE A 286 -1.07 -12.46 12.36
CA ILE A 286 -0.53 -12.76 11.03
C ILE A 286 0.99 -12.60 10.99
N ALA A 287 1.55 -11.52 11.56
CA ALA A 287 3.00 -11.31 11.62
C ALA A 287 3.73 -12.42 12.41
N GLY A 288 3.02 -13.07 13.33
CA GLY A 288 3.47 -14.27 14.03
C GLY A 288 4.69 -13.99 14.90
N ARG A 289 5.87 -14.40 14.46
CA ARG A 289 7.13 -14.19 15.20
C ARG A 289 7.77 -12.83 14.91
N ALA A 290 7.46 -12.21 13.78
CA ALA A 290 7.97 -10.89 13.46
C ALA A 290 7.26 -9.87 14.35
N PRO A 291 7.95 -9.08 15.19
CA PRO A 291 7.34 -7.95 15.87
C PRO A 291 6.66 -7.03 14.86
N LEU A 292 5.39 -6.73 15.12
CA LEU A 292 4.63 -5.71 14.41
C LEU A 292 4.61 -4.45 15.28
N VAL A 293 5.23 -3.40 14.77
CA VAL A 293 5.32 -2.10 15.42
C VAL A 293 4.44 -1.12 14.66
N VAL A 294 3.45 -0.57 15.36
CA VAL A 294 2.59 0.47 14.79
C VAL A 294 3.21 1.83 15.06
N VAL A 295 3.28 2.67 14.03
CA VAL A 295 3.77 4.04 14.12
C VAL A 295 2.65 4.98 13.69
N ASN A 296 2.18 5.83 14.60
CA ASN A 296 1.35 6.97 14.17
C ASN A 296 2.28 7.99 13.50
N GLU A 297 2.19 8.08 12.18
CA GLU A 297 3.19 8.77 11.37
C GLU A 297 3.04 10.30 11.41
N PRO A 298 4.12 11.05 11.13
CA PRO A 298 4.09 12.51 11.11
C PRO A 298 3.02 13.06 10.16
N ILE A 299 2.24 14.03 10.64
CA ILE A 299 1.29 14.79 9.84
C ILE A 299 1.77 16.22 9.64
N TYR A 300 1.43 16.83 8.51
CA TYR A 300 1.64 18.25 8.34
C TYR A 300 0.77 19.04 9.34
N ILE A 301 1.38 19.98 10.06
CA ILE A 301 0.70 20.83 11.05
C ILE A 301 0.76 22.29 10.59
N VAL A 302 -0.41 22.89 10.41
CA VAL A 302 -0.56 24.30 10.04
C VAL A 302 -0.34 25.24 11.22
N SER A 303 0.16 26.45 10.95
CA SER A 303 0.39 27.48 11.99
C SER A 303 -0.39 28.78 11.78
N GLY A 304 -1.18 28.89 10.71
CA GLY A 304 -1.93 30.09 10.35
C GLY A 304 -3.34 30.12 10.91
N LYS A 305 -4.27 30.74 10.16
CA LYS A 305 -5.66 30.91 10.54
C LYS A 305 -6.37 29.56 10.75
N ASN A 306 -7.12 29.46 11.85
CA ASN A 306 -7.85 28.27 12.29
C ASN A 306 -6.96 27.05 12.63
N SER A 307 -5.66 27.26 12.84
CA SER A 307 -4.74 26.22 13.31
C SER A 307 -5.07 25.72 14.71
N ASP A 308 -5.89 26.45 15.49
CA ASP A 308 -6.49 26.02 16.76
C ASP A 308 -7.65 25.02 16.59
N LEU A 309 -8.20 24.90 15.38
CA LEU A 309 -9.33 24.01 15.07
C LEU A 309 -8.90 22.76 14.30
N ARG A 310 -7.91 22.87 13.41
CA ARG A 310 -7.44 21.77 12.56
C ARG A 310 -5.92 21.67 12.56
N TYR A 311 -5.41 20.45 12.44
CA TYR A 311 -3.99 20.20 12.18
C TYR A 311 -3.65 20.47 10.70
N ASN A 312 -4.52 20.07 9.78
CA ASN A 312 -4.38 20.29 8.35
C ASN A 312 -5.75 20.26 7.64
N HIS A 313 -5.75 20.18 6.31
CA HIS A 313 -6.98 20.14 5.51
C HIS A 313 -7.80 18.85 5.75
N ILE A 314 -7.18 17.76 6.21
CA ILE A 314 -7.83 16.46 6.45
C ILE A 314 -8.36 16.39 7.89
N TYR A 315 -7.56 16.79 8.87
CA TYR A 315 -7.80 16.46 10.27
C TYR A 315 -8.20 17.67 11.14
N PRO A 316 -9.47 17.74 11.60
CA PRO A 316 -9.81 18.51 12.79
C PRO A 316 -9.02 17.98 14.01
N ARG A 317 -8.62 18.88 14.90
CA ARG A 317 -7.85 18.50 16.09
C ARG A 317 -8.58 17.51 16.97
N TRP A 318 -9.87 17.78 17.25
CA TRP A 318 -10.67 16.92 18.12
C TRP A 318 -10.76 15.48 17.61
N ALA A 319 -10.86 15.28 16.29
CA ALA A 319 -11.00 13.97 15.68
C ALA A 319 -9.68 13.20 15.74
N TYR A 320 -8.59 13.87 15.35
CA TYR A 320 -7.25 13.27 15.36
C TYR A 320 -6.75 12.98 16.78
N ASP A 321 -6.99 13.88 17.74
CA ASP A 321 -6.63 13.66 19.15
C ASP A 321 -7.45 12.51 19.76
N ALA A 322 -8.75 12.42 19.47
CA ALA A 322 -9.59 11.30 19.91
C ALA A 322 -9.09 9.95 19.35
N TYR A 323 -8.75 9.91 18.07
CA TYR A 323 -8.08 8.76 17.45
C TYR A 323 -6.76 8.42 18.13
N ARG A 324 -5.83 9.38 18.22
CA ARG A 324 -4.47 9.16 18.73
C ARG A 324 -4.47 8.62 20.16
N LEU A 325 -5.28 9.23 21.03
CA LEU A 325 -5.40 8.80 22.42
C LEU A 325 -6.05 7.42 22.52
N SER A 326 -7.12 7.15 21.75
CA SER A 326 -7.77 5.84 21.77
C SER A 326 -6.91 4.71 21.21
N LEU A 327 -6.13 4.97 20.15
CA LEU A 327 -5.16 4.02 19.61
C LEU A 327 -4.06 3.75 20.64
N ALA A 328 -3.47 4.79 21.24
CA ALA A 328 -2.42 4.63 22.23
C ALA A 328 -2.88 3.82 23.45
N ASP A 329 -4.08 4.10 23.97
CA ASP A 329 -4.67 3.35 25.08
C ASP A 329 -4.98 1.90 24.70
N TRP A 330 -5.51 1.68 23.50
CA TRP A 330 -5.79 0.32 23.00
C TRP A 330 -4.50 -0.49 22.82
N MET A 331 -3.48 0.07 22.17
CA MET A 331 -2.17 -0.56 21.97
C MET A 331 -1.52 -0.92 23.31
N ARG A 332 -1.54 0.01 24.28
CA ARG A 332 -1.04 -0.24 25.64
C ARG A 332 -1.81 -1.36 26.35
N ALA A 333 -3.13 -1.39 26.20
CA ALA A 333 -3.97 -2.44 26.80
C ALA A 333 -3.71 -3.83 26.19
N GLN A 334 -3.35 -3.90 24.91
CA GLN A 334 -2.93 -5.13 24.26
C GLN A 334 -1.46 -5.50 24.52
N GLY A 335 -0.65 -4.55 24.99
CA GLY A 335 0.80 -4.73 25.12
C GLY A 335 1.53 -4.73 23.78
N TYR A 336 0.94 -4.11 22.74
CA TYR A 336 1.53 -4.04 21.41
C TYR A 336 2.48 -2.84 21.28
N PRO A 337 3.61 -2.98 20.56
CA PRO A 337 4.52 -1.87 20.31
C PRO A 337 3.86 -0.74 19.53
N TYR A 338 3.96 0.47 20.06
CA TYR A 338 3.36 1.67 19.48
C TYR A 338 4.27 2.88 19.70
N PHE A 339 4.55 3.59 18.62
CA PHE A 339 5.31 4.85 18.65
C PHE A 339 4.49 5.96 18.01
N ASP A 340 4.39 7.09 18.72
CA ASP A 340 3.57 8.22 18.32
C ASP A 340 4.47 9.35 17.81
N TYR A 341 4.65 9.43 16.49
CA TYR A 341 5.52 10.42 15.82
C TYR A 341 4.73 11.49 15.06
N TRP A 342 3.43 11.63 15.35
CA TRP A 342 2.52 12.51 14.62
C TRP A 342 2.98 13.97 14.48
N ASP A 343 3.71 14.51 15.46
CA ASP A 343 4.25 15.88 15.46
C ASP A 343 5.78 15.93 15.38
N ALA A 344 6.42 14.82 15.03
CA ALA A 344 7.87 14.69 15.12
C ALA A 344 8.64 15.47 14.03
N LEU A 345 7.97 15.87 12.94
CA LEU A 345 8.58 16.60 11.83
C LEU A 345 8.06 18.03 11.73
N PRO A 346 8.92 19.02 11.42
CA PRO A 346 8.50 20.38 11.12
C PRO A 346 7.74 20.43 9.79
N SER A 347 6.85 21.41 9.65
CA SER A 347 6.04 21.62 8.43
C SER A 347 6.89 21.87 7.16
N SER A 348 8.14 22.27 7.31
CA SER A 348 9.09 22.48 6.21
C SER A 348 9.61 21.19 5.57
N GLU A 349 9.36 20.03 6.18
CA GLU A 349 9.81 18.70 5.73
C GLU A 349 8.67 17.90 5.07
N PHE A 350 7.63 18.59 4.63
CA PHE A 350 6.52 18.05 3.87
C PHE A 350 6.54 18.56 2.44
N SER A 351 6.07 17.73 1.52
CA SER A 351 5.78 18.12 0.15
C SER A 351 4.59 19.09 0.12
N ASN A 352 4.33 19.65 -1.05
CA ASN A 352 3.38 20.75 -1.26
C ASN A 352 1.89 20.37 -1.17
N ASP A 353 1.54 19.14 -0.80
CA ASP A 353 0.16 18.67 -0.72
C ASP A 353 -0.35 18.47 0.71
N MET A 354 0.46 18.88 1.71
CA MET A 354 0.13 18.83 3.14
C MET A 354 -0.14 17.41 3.68
N ALA A 355 0.23 16.36 2.94
CA ALA A 355 0.02 14.98 3.35
C ALA A 355 1.32 14.16 3.30
N HIS A 356 2.19 14.42 2.32
CA HIS A 356 3.39 13.63 2.11
C HIS A 356 4.65 14.34 2.61
N ARG A 357 5.62 13.55 3.05
CA ARG A 357 6.95 14.05 3.40
C ARG A 357 7.75 14.37 2.14
N ASP A 358 8.65 15.33 2.23
CA ASP A 358 9.67 15.54 1.21
C ASP A 358 10.90 14.66 1.49
N ASN A 359 11.95 14.77 0.67
CA ASN A 359 13.17 14.00 0.86
C ASN A 359 13.82 14.19 2.24
N ASN A 360 13.73 15.40 2.82
CA ASN A 360 14.29 15.67 4.15
C ASN A 360 13.42 15.02 5.24
N GLY A 361 12.09 15.10 5.11
CA GLY A 361 11.16 14.47 6.05
C GLY A 361 11.28 12.95 6.06
N GLU A 362 11.48 12.31 4.91
CA GLU A 362 11.72 10.86 4.86
C GLU A 362 13.05 10.48 5.52
N ALA A 363 14.11 11.24 5.29
CA ALA A 363 15.41 11.01 5.92
C ALA A 363 15.35 11.22 7.46
N HIS A 364 14.71 12.30 7.90
CA HIS A 364 14.57 12.61 9.32
C HIS A 364 13.69 11.58 10.04
N LEU A 365 12.59 11.11 9.42
CA LEU A 365 11.78 10.03 9.98
C LEU A 365 12.57 8.71 10.06
N ALA A 366 13.39 8.39 9.06
CA ALA A 366 14.26 7.21 9.12
C ALA A 366 15.25 7.28 10.30
N GLU A 367 15.83 8.45 10.56
CA GLU A 367 16.69 8.68 11.72
C GLU A 367 15.92 8.50 13.04
N LEU A 368 14.71 9.06 13.15
CA LEU A 368 13.83 8.92 14.31
C LEU A 368 13.42 7.47 14.57
N LEU A 369 13.28 6.65 13.51
CA LEU A 369 12.96 5.23 13.61
C LEU A 369 14.17 4.35 13.95
N THR A 370 15.39 4.87 13.93
CA THR A 370 16.60 4.08 14.21
C THR A 370 16.57 3.40 15.58
N PRO A 371 16.21 4.08 16.70
CA PRO A 371 16.10 3.42 17.99
C PRO A 371 15.05 2.31 18.01
N VAL A 372 13.92 2.48 17.31
CA VAL A 372 12.87 1.47 17.18
C VAL A 372 13.39 0.25 16.43
N LEU A 373 14.02 0.47 15.27
CA LEU A 373 14.63 -0.60 14.48
C LEU A 373 15.69 -1.37 15.27
N GLN A 374 16.51 -0.68 16.06
CA GLN A 374 17.52 -1.29 16.91
C GLN A 374 16.91 -2.09 18.08
N GLU A 375 15.87 -1.56 18.73
CA GLU A 375 15.16 -2.25 19.82
C GLU A 375 14.64 -3.62 19.36
N PHE A 376 14.00 -3.68 18.20
CA PHE A 376 13.37 -4.92 17.71
C PHE A 376 14.30 -5.82 16.89
N SER A 377 15.48 -5.34 16.50
CA SER A 377 16.49 -6.13 15.79
C SER A 377 17.61 -6.67 16.70
N CYS A 378 17.55 -6.35 17.99
CA CYS A 378 18.43 -6.86 19.04
C CYS A 378 17.67 -7.55 20.20
N PRO A 379 16.81 -8.55 19.93
CA PRO A 379 16.00 -9.20 20.95
C PRO A 379 16.80 -10.06 21.95
#